data_AF-A0A497KIW3-F1
#
_entry.id   AF-A0A497KIW3-F1
#
_cell.length_a   1.000
_cell.length_b   1.000
_cell.length_c   1.000
_cell.angle_alpha   90.00
_cell.angle_beta   90.00
_cell.angle_gamma   90.00
#
_symmetry.space_group_name_H-M   'P 1'
#
loop_
_entity.id
_entity.type
_entity.pdbx_description
1 polymer ?
#
loop_
_entity_poly.entity_id
_entity_poly.type
_entity_poly.pdbx_seq_one_letter_code
_entity_poly.pdbx_strand_id
1 'polypeptide(L)' 'MLGRVEAEVETLPFHDRVEAKKLLIKFKEDSDYKALIGVLKILMRYGFKLNKEELKMLIEDVIKFLVLNNRKE' A
#
# COMPACT_ATOMS: atom_id res chain seq x y z
N MET A 1 7.35 -1.74 -6.32
CA MET A 1 7.28 -1.35 -4.89
C MET A 1 5.96 -1.69 -4.24
N LEU A 2 4.80 -1.50 -4.89
CA LEU A 2 3.52 -1.82 -4.29
C LEU A 2 3.43 -3.30 -3.85
N GLY A 3 3.92 -4.23 -4.67
CA GLY A 3 3.99 -5.67 -4.31
C GLY A 3 4.86 -5.99 -3.08
N ARG A 4 5.85 -5.14 -2.75
CA ARG A 4 6.60 -5.28 -1.50
C ARG A 4 5.75 -4.87 -0.30
N VAL A 5 4.99 -3.79 -0.41
CA VAL A 5 4.05 -3.36 0.65
C VAL A 5 3.04 -4.47 0.93
N GLU A 6 2.55 -5.16 -0.10
CA GLU A 6 1.64 -6.30 0.04
C GLU A 6 2.31 -7.48 0.74
N ALA A 7 3.54 -7.82 0.35
CA ALA A 7 4.30 -8.89 1.00
C ALA A 7 4.54 -8.60 2.48
N GLU A 8 4.87 -7.36 2.85
CA GLU A 8 5.06 -6.95 4.24
C GLU A 8 3.76 -7.05 5.05
N VAL A 9 2.62 -6.73 4.45
CA VAL A 9 1.31 -6.92 5.09
C VAL A 9 1.07 -8.40 5.43
N GLU A 10 1.49 -9.34 4.58
CA GLU A 10 1.39 -10.77 4.89
C GLU A 10 2.26 -11.22 6.07
N THR A 11 3.24 -10.42 6.50
CA THR A 11 4.07 -10.74 7.68
C THR A 11 3.46 -10.25 9.00
N LEU A 12 2.45 -9.38 8.94
CA LEU A 12 1.82 -8.79 10.11
C LEU A 12 1.09 -9.82 10.99
N PRO A 13 0.96 -9.58 12.31
CA PRO A 13 0.06 -10.34 13.18
C PRO A 13 -1.38 -10.32 12.67
N PHE A 14 -2.16 -11.37 12.98
CA PHE A 14 -3.49 -11.60 12.38
C PHE A 14 -4.41 -10.37 12.40
N HIS A 15 -4.51 -9.67 13.54
CA HIS A 15 -5.39 -8.50 13.67
C HIS A 15 -4.99 -7.36 12.73
N ASP A 16 -3.73 -6.92 12.77
CA ASP A 16 -3.21 -5.85 11.90
C ASP A 16 -3.16 -6.27 10.43
N ARG A 17 -2.91 -7.55 10.15
CA ARG A 17 -2.94 -8.10 8.79
C ARG A 17 -4.33 -7.94 8.17
N VAL A 18 -5.38 -8.27 8.91
CA VAL A 18 -6.76 -8.15 8.43
C VAL A 18 -7.10 -6.68 8.15
N GLU A 19 -6.71 -5.77 9.04
CA GLU A 19 -6.93 -4.33 8.86
C GLU A 19 -6.16 -3.80 7.63
N ALA A 20 -4.87 -4.11 7.52
CA ALA A 20 -4.04 -3.68 6.40
C ALA A 20 -4.53 -4.27 5.05
N LYS A 21 -5.02 -5.51 5.03
CA LYS A 21 -5.63 -6.11 3.82
C LYS A 21 -6.89 -5.36 3.39
N LYS A 22 -7.78 -5.00 4.33
CA LYS A 22 -8.98 -4.22 4.01
C LYS A 22 -8.61 -2.87 3.40
N LEU A 23 -7.60 -2.21 3.94
CA LEU A 23 -7.11 -0.93 3.41
C LEU A 23 -6.46 -1.09 2.03
N LEU A 24 -5.70 -2.16 1.79
CA LEU A 24 -5.14 -2.46 0.46
C LEU A 24 -6.24 -2.71 -0.59
N ILE A 25 -7.29 -3.45 -0.23
CA ILE A 25 -8.44 -3.69 -1.12
C ILE A 25 -9.11 -2.35 -1.45
N LYS A 26 -9.40 -1.53 -0.43
CA LYS A 26 -9.99 -0.21 -0.62
C LYS A 26 -9.15 0.69 -1.53
N PHE A 27 -7.83 0.68 -1.37
CA PHE A 27 -6.93 1.40 -2.27
C PHE A 27 -7.03 0.90 -3.72
N LYS A 28 -7.12 -0.42 -3.94
CA LYS A 28 -7.18 -1.00 -5.28
C LYS A 28 -8.50 -0.76 -6.00
N GLU A 29 -9.61 -0.80 -5.27
CA GLU A 29 -10.96 -0.65 -5.83
C GLU A 29 -11.33 0.83 -5.97
N ASP A 30 -11.20 1.61 -4.89
CA ASP A 30 -11.66 3.01 -4.86
C ASP A 30 -10.56 4.01 -5.24
N SER A 31 -9.34 3.54 -5.53
CA SER A 31 -8.17 4.42 -5.71
C SER A 31 -7.91 5.34 -4.51
N ASP A 32 -8.36 4.93 -3.30
CA ASP A 32 -8.27 5.74 -2.09
C ASP A 32 -6.83 5.76 -1.55
N TYR A 33 -6.08 6.81 -1.89
CA TYR A 33 -4.71 7.01 -1.40
C TYR A 33 -4.62 7.10 0.13
N LYS A 34 -5.70 7.49 0.84
CA LYS A 34 -5.70 7.50 2.31
C LYS A 34 -5.65 6.10 2.88
N ALA A 35 -6.21 5.12 2.18
CA ALA A 35 -6.15 3.73 2.58
C ALA A 35 -4.71 3.20 2.50
N LEU A 36 -3.97 3.53 1.44
CA LEU A 36 -2.54 3.20 1.33
C LEU A 36 -1.71 3.85 2.45
N ILE A 37 -1.98 5.11 2.80
CA ILE A 37 -1.32 5.77 3.95
C ILE A 37 -1.60 5.01 5.25
N GLY A 38 -2.84 4.51 5.43
CA GLY A 38 -3.19 3.66 6.57
C GLY A 38 -2.36 2.38 6.64
N VAL A 39 -2.20 1.68 5.51
CA VAL A 39 -1.33 0.49 5.41
C VAL A 39 0.10 0.82 5.81
N LEU A 40 0.66 1.90 5.26
CA LEU A 40 2.03 2.33 5.59
C LEU A 40 2.18 2.67 7.08
N LYS A 41 1.19 3.31 7.70
CA LYS A 41 1.21 3.59 9.14
C LYS A 41 1.22 2.32 9.98
N ILE A 42 0.44 1.30 9.60
CA ILE A 42 0.44 0.00 10.28
C ILE A 42 1.83 -0.62 10.15
N LEU A 43 2.36 -0.72 8.93
CA LEU A 43 3.69 -1.28 8.68
C LEU A 43 4.79 -0.54 9.46
N MET A 44 4.73 0.79 9.55
CA MET A 44 5.69 1.59 10.31
C MET A 44 5.71 1.27 11.81
N ARG A 45 4.58 0.86 12.40
CA ARG A 45 4.54 0.39 13.81
C ARG A 45 5.39 -0.86 14.02
N TYR A 46 5.56 -1.65 12.96
CA TYR A 46 6.35 -2.88 12.94
C TYR A 46 7.77 -2.68 12.41
N GLY A 47 8.22 -1.42 12.28
CA GLY A 47 9.58 -1.10 11.87
C GLY A 47 9.80 -1.03 10.36
N PHE A 48 8.75 -1.16 9.54
CA PHE A 48 8.85 -0.91 8.12
C PHE A 48 9.22 0.55 7.88
N LYS A 49 10.32 0.76 7.15
CA LYS A 49 10.83 2.09 6.81
C LYS A 49 11.09 2.13 5.32
N LEU A 50 10.71 3.26 4.73
CA LEU A 50 11.05 3.59 3.36
C LEU A 50 12.06 4.72 3.41
N ASN A 51 13.18 4.56 2.72
CA ASN A 51 14.06 5.68 2.42
C ASN A 51 13.43 6.58 1.33
N LYS A 52 14.07 7.72 1.05
CA LYS A 52 13.55 8.71 0.10
C LYS A 52 13.38 8.15 -1.32
N GLU A 53 14.28 7.28 -1.76
CA GLU A 53 14.21 6.64 -3.08
C GLU A 53 13.10 5.60 -3.14
N GLU A 54 12.98 4.77 -2.11
CA GLU A 54 11.92 3.78 -1.98
C GLU A 54 10.53 4.42 -1.92
N LEU A 55 10.41 5.56 -1.23
CA LEU A 55 9.19 6.35 -1.20
C LEU A 55 8.87 6.90 -2.59
N LYS A 56 9.87 7.43 -3.31
CA LYS A 56 9.68 7.91 -4.69
C LYS A 56 9.21 6.79 -5.61
N MET A 57 9.85 5.62 -5.53
CA MET A 57 9.46 4.44 -6.30
C MET A 57 8.04 3.97 -5.95
N LEU A 58 7.64 4.03 -4.67
CA LEU A 58 6.27 3.70 -4.26
C LEU A 58 5.26 4.68 -4.86
N ILE A 59 5.55 5.98 -4.83
CA ILE A 59 4.68 7.01 -5.42
C ILE A 59 4.55 6.79 -6.93
N GLU A 60 5.65 6.53 -7.64
CA GLU A 60 5.64 6.24 -9.08
C GLU A 60 4.83 4.99 -9.42
N ASP A 61 4.95 3.93 -8.62
CA ASP A 61 4.20 2.68 -8.78
C ASP A 61 2.70 2.89 -8.54
N VAL A 62 2.34 3.68 -7.53
CA VAL A 62 0.95 4.07 -7.23
C VAL A 62 0.35 4.90 -8.36
N ILE A 63 1.07 5.91 -8.86
CA ILE A 63 0.60 6.73 -10.00
C ILE A 63 0.39 5.84 -11.22
N LYS A 64 1.33 4.93 -11.51
CA LYS A 64 1.22 3.99 -12.63
C LYS A 64 0.01 3.07 -12.47
N PHE A 65 -0.22 2.53 -11.27
CA PHE A 65 -1.39 1.72 -10.95
C PHE A 65 -2.70 2.49 -11.19
N LEU A 66 -2.80 3.72 -10.69
CA LEU A 66 -3.98 4.58 -10.86
C LEU A 66 -4.24 4.91 -12.33
N VAL A 67 -3.20 5.25 -13.10
CA VAL A 67 -3.32 5.53 -14.54
C VAL A 67 -3.76 4.29 -15.32
N LEU A 68 -3.25 3.10 -14.96
CA LEU A 68 -3.64 1.84 -15.61
C LEU A 68 -5.08 1.44 -15.29
N ASN A 69 -5.56 1.67 -14.07
CA ASN A 69 -6.95 1.41 -13.69
C ASN A 69 -7.93 2.38 -14.38
N ASN A 70 -7.57 3.66 -14.52
CA ASN A 70 -8.41 4.65 -15.24
C ASN A 70 -8.53 4.40 -16.75
N ARG A 71 -7.68 3.55 -17.35
CA ARG A 71 -7.78 3.17 -18.78
C ARG A 71 -8.67 1.95 -19.04
N LYS A 72 -9.22 1.34 -17.98
CA LYS A 72 -10.09 0.16 -18.08
C LYS A 72 -11.58 0.50 -18.01
N GLU A 73 -11.92 1.78 -17.79
CA GLU A 73 -13.25 2.35 -18.03
C GLU A 73 -13.34 2.90 -19.46
#